data_AF-A0A947CQY2-F1
#
_entry.id   AF-A0A947CQY2-F1
#
_cell.length_a   1.000
_cell.length_b   1.000
_cell.length_c   1.000
_cell.angle_alpha   90.00
_cell.angle_beta   90.00
_cell.angle_gamma   90.00
#
_symmetry.space_group_name_H-M   'P 1'
#
loop_
_entity.id
_entity.type
_entity.pdbx_description
1 polymer ?
#
loop_
_entity_poly.entity_id
_entity_poly.type
_entity_poly.pdbx_seq_one_letter_code
_entity_poly.pdbx_strand_id
1 'polypeptide(L)'
;MLSLRRLSLVALFVALGCGDIVQAGGDAGTGGDGGPQDAGTGDPCEADELAIDDFQECFTASWCGAIECLFGEGPAVCRDRDAQELEYARRWLDLVRAGTALYDPAAASACLANLRDSCRTGEVVDVIAPVNDFPFVSEACGLMFVGLFEDGQPCINSEQCGLSGYCERDSDSCSDQCCSAVCSFSQQPLFAECQGQSTCDPGLVCVQNSDLGISTCQTGTNGSPCTDNRECRFDHFCELGGGDVGTCVSDVGENGGCVSDAQCPAPLRCVGDDGPVGSGTCQRADQQGQPCDIDAEVDEFGANADCVGDLYCDAIPGELGACEPYPGDGEDCAGSRDRCAAGFYCRDSDDVCVPLGGSGATCDNNPPFSCQPGLICMDATLTCQAPFEAGANCEEDLECASGICAKPDGPSQGVCEDFATCYP
;
A
#
# COMPACT_ATOMS: atom_id res chain seq x y z
N MET A 1 34.48 -59.61 -16.64
CA MET A 1 35.75 -58.96 -16.22
C MET A 1 35.36 -57.59 -15.65
N LEU A 2 34.93 -57.43 -14.41
CA LEU A 2 35.65 -57.60 -13.14
C LEU A 2 37.01 -56.88 -13.13
N SER A 3 36.99 -55.61 -12.72
CA SER A 3 38.04 -55.04 -11.88
C SER A 3 37.46 -53.87 -11.08
N LEU A 4 37.85 -53.83 -9.81
CA LEU A 4 37.28 -53.14 -8.67
C LEU A 4 38.47 -52.57 -7.88
N ARG A 5 38.25 -51.47 -7.15
CA ARG A 5 39.12 -50.79 -6.14
C ARG A 5 39.96 -49.61 -6.69
N ARG A 6 40.06 -48.44 -6.04
CA ARG A 6 40.00 -48.03 -4.60
C ARG A 6 39.38 -46.62 -4.50
N LEU A 7 38.41 -46.33 -3.61
CA LEU A 7 38.56 -45.85 -2.22
C LEU A 7 39.62 -44.73 -1.99
N SER A 8 39.13 -43.52 -1.72
CA SER A 8 39.74 -42.57 -0.77
C SER A 8 38.62 -41.73 -0.13
N LEU A 9 38.44 -41.94 1.17
CA LEU A 9 37.73 -41.06 2.10
C LEU A 9 38.44 -39.70 2.15
N VAL A 10 37.70 -38.61 2.04
CA VAL A 10 37.96 -37.38 2.81
C VAL A 10 36.62 -36.86 3.29
N ALA A 11 36.35 -37.03 4.58
CA ALA A 11 35.35 -36.29 5.31
C ALA A 11 35.95 -34.92 5.65
N LEU A 12 35.24 -33.84 5.31
CA LEU A 12 35.50 -32.53 5.89
C LEU A 12 34.16 -31.94 6.32
N PHE A 13 33.96 -31.90 7.63
CA PHE A 13 32.93 -31.12 8.30
C PHE A 13 33.23 -29.64 8.09
N VAL A 14 32.30 -28.89 7.51
CA VAL A 14 32.16 -27.45 7.75
C VAL A 14 30.73 -27.24 8.22
N ALA A 15 30.60 -27.08 9.53
CA ALA A 15 29.42 -26.51 10.16
C ALA A 15 29.52 -24.99 10.03
N LEU A 16 28.60 -24.40 9.28
CA LEU A 16 28.19 -23.00 9.39
C LEU A 16 26.67 -23.03 9.40
N GLY A 17 26.10 -22.46 10.46
CA GLY A 17 24.71 -22.68 10.87
C GLY A 17 23.71 -22.22 9.81
N CYS A 18 22.82 -23.13 9.44
CA CYS A 18 21.50 -22.76 8.98
C CYS A 18 20.75 -22.19 10.20
N GLY A 19 20.23 -20.97 10.10
CA GLY A 19 19.13 -20.56 10.95
C GLY A 19 17.97 -21.53 10.69
N ASP A 20 17.36 -22.02 11.76
CA ASP A 20 16.21 -22.93 11.67
C ASP A 20 15.06 -22.21 10.95
N ILE A 21 14.74 -22.67 9.74
CA ILE A 21 13.50 -22.31 9.05
C ILE A 21 12.41 -23.15 9.71
N VAL A 22 11.47 -22.49 10.39
CA VAL A 22 10.35 -23.14 11.06
C VAL A 22 9.41 -23.69 10.00
N GLN A 23 9.51 -24.99 9.72
CA GLN A 23 8.42 -25.74 9.09
C GLN A 23 7.26 -25.75 10.09
N ALA A 24 6.08 -25.28 9.67
CA ALA A 24 4.84 -25.38 10.45
C ALA A 24 4.52 -26.86 10.71
N GLY A 25 5.00 -27.39 11.83
CA GLY A 25 4.71 -28.72 12.31
C GLY A 25 3.37 -28.71 13.04
N GLY A 26 2.34 -29.30 12.43
CA GLY A 26 1.08 -29.55 13.11
C GLY A 26 1.25 -30.56 14.23
N ASP A 27 1.22 -30.10 15.49
CA ASP A 27 1.21 -30.96 16.67
C ASP A 27 -0.23 -31.08 17.21
N ALA A 28 -0.88 -32.20 16.89
CA ALA A 28 -2.12 -32.63 17.51
C ALA A 28 -1.79 -33.38 18.81
N GLY A 29 -1.57 -32.63 19.90
CA GLY A 29 -1.22 -33.16 21.22
C GLY A 29 -2.28 -32.88 22.28
N THR A 30 -2.94 -33.94 22.75
CA THR A 30 -4.00 -33.95 23.76
C THR A 30 -3.52 -33.65 25.19
N GLY A 31 -4.24 -32.76 25.89
CA GLY A 31 -4.60 -32.87 27.32
C GLY A 31 -3.50 -32.64 28.36
N GLY A 32 -3.48 -31.46 28.96
CA GLY A 32 -2.73 -31.18 30.19
C GLY A 32 -3.24 -29.94 30.91
N ASP A 33 -3.97 -30.13 32.00
CA ASP A 33 -4.49 -29.08 32.89
C ASP A 33 -3.33 -28.36 33.61
N GLY A 34 -2.83 -27.27 33.03
CA GLY A 34 -1.90 -26.33 33.64
C GLY A 34 -2.56 -24.95 33.78
N GLY A 35 -2.73 -24.49 35.02
CA GLY A 35 -3.44 -23.24 35.33
C GLY A 35 -2.79 -21.96 34.76
N PRO A 36 -3.56 -20.86 34.70
CA PRO A 36 -3.15 -19.63 34.04
C PRO A 36 -2.04 -18.95 34.84
N GLN A 37 -0.82 -18.99 34.31
CA GLN A 37 0.24 -18.07 34.68
C GLN A 37 0.26 -16.98 33.63
N ASP A 38 -0.04 -15.75 34.06
CA ASP A 38 0.19 -14.46 33.41
C ASP A 38 0.87 -14.51 32.03
N ALA A 39 0.11 -14.89 31.00
CA ALA A 39 0.45 -14.57 29.63
C ALA A 39 0.19 -13.07 29.49
N GLY A 40 1.26 -12.29 29.26
CA GLY A 40 1.16 -10.84 29.11
C GLY A 40 0.09 -10.51 28.07
N THR A 41 -0.84 -9.65 28.44
CA THR A 41 -1.93 -9.14 27.60
C THR A 41 -1.41 -8.13 26.56
N GLY A 42 -0.24 -8.38 25.97
CA GLY A 42 0.29 -7.56 24.89
C GLY A 42 -0.59 -7.73 23.66
N ASP A 43 -0.78 -6.63 22.93
CA ASP A 43 -1.45 -6.67 21.64
C ASP A 43 -0.65 -7.61 20.70
N PRO A 44 -1.26 -8.66 20.13
CA PRO A 44 -0.57 -9.55 19.21
C PRO A 44 0.02 -8.81 18.01
N CYS A 45 -0.53 -7.65 17.63
CA CYS A 45 -0.04 -6.81 16.54
C CYS A 45 1.23 -6.01 16.88
N GLU A 46 1.68 -6.05 18.13
CA GLU A 46 2.96 -5.47 18.58
C GLU A 46 4.08 -6.52 18.73
N ALA A 47 3.85 -7.77 18.30
CA ALA A 47 4.88 -8.80 18.34
C ALA A 47 6.02 -8.52 17.33
N ASP A 48 7.28 -8.72 17.76
CA ASP A 48 8.46 -8.62 16.89
C ASP A 48 8.42 -9.62 15.72
N GLU A 49 7.75 -10.75 15.92
CA GLU A 49 7.44 -11.76 14.91
C GLU A 49 5.95 -12.07 14.96
N LEU A 50 5.22 -11.69 13.91
CA LEU A 50 3.78 -11.91 13.87
C LEU A 50 3.45 -13.30 13.32
N ALA A 51 2.56 -14.04 13.98
CA ALA A 51 2.12 -15.32 13.44
C ALA A 51 1.20 -15.09 12.22
N ILE A 52 1.25 -16.00 11.27
CA ILE A 52 0.46 -15.89 10.03
C ILE A 52 -1.05 -15.79 10.28
N ASP A 53 -1.55 -16.47 11.31
CA ASP A 53 -2.97 -16.44 11.65
C ASP A 53 -3.38 -15.11 12.32
N ASP A 54 -2.44 -14.41 12.94
CA ASP A 54 -2.64 -13.08 13.54
C ASP A 54 -2.46 -11.97 12.49
N PHE A 55 -1.71 -12.23 11.42
CA PHE A 55 -1.39 -11.25 10.38
C PHE A 55 -2.62 -10.61 9.75
N GLN A 56 -3.63 -11.41 9.39
CA GLN A 56 -4.81 -10.89 8.70
C GLN A 56 -5.57 -9.87 9.55
N GLU A 57 -5.74 -10.18 10.83
CA GLU A 57 -6.44 -9.33 11.79
C GLU A 57 -5.64 -8.05 12.01
N CYS A 58 -4.34 -8.18 12.26
CA CYS A 58 -3.45 -7.04 12.48
C CYS A 58 -3.28 -6.15 11.25
N PHE A 59 -3.23 -6.73 10.04
CA PHE A 59 -3.16 -6.00 8.78
C PHE A 59 -4.45 -5.24 8.52
N THR A 60 -5.60 -5.89 8.67
CA THR A 60 -6.90 -5.22 8.51
C THR A 60 -7.03 -4.05 9.48
N ALA A 61 -6.67 -4.26 10.76
CA ALA A 61 -6.71 -3.21 11.78
C ALA A 61 -5.73 -2.07 11.47
N SER A 62 -4.50 -2.37 11.05
CA SER A 62 -3.49 -1.35 10.75
C SER A 62 -3.80 -0.58 9.47
N TRP A 63 -4.28 -1.27 8.43
CA TRP A 63 -4.70 -0.67 7.16
C TRP A 63 -5.89 0.25 7.37
N CYS A 64 -6.95 -0.23 8.02
CA CYS A 64 -8.11 0.61 8.27
C CYS A 64 -7.82 1.73 9.26
N GLY A 65 -6.95 1.51 10.25
CA GLY A 65 -6.46 2.61 11.09
C GLY A 65 -5.68 3.66 10.30
N ALA A 66 -4.90 3.26 9.29
CA ALA A 66 -4.19 4.19 8.41
C ALA A 66 -5.16 4.96 7.49
N ILE A 67 -6.13 4.28 6.88
CA ILE A 67 -7.17 4.89 6.03
C ILE A 67 -8.03 5.86 6.84
N GLU A 68 -8.47 5.45 8.03
CA GLU A 68 -9.22 6.32 8.95
C GLU A 68 -8.41 7.54 9.35
N CYS A 69 -7.10 7.36 9.56
CA CYS A 69 -6.23 8.48 9.91
C CYS A 69 -5.99 9.45 8.74
N LEU A 70 -5.81 8.93 7.52
CA LEU A 70 -5.46 9.74 6.33
C LEU A 70 -6.69 10.37 5.65
N PHE A 71 -7.81 9.66 5.64
CA PHE A 71 -9.03 10.04 4.92
C PHE A 71 -10.20 10.38 5.85
N GLY A 72 -10.03 10.17 7.16
CA GLY A 72 -11.10 10.28 8.15
C GLY A 72 -12.11 9.12 8.07
N GLU A 73 -12.00 8.25 7.06
CA GLU A 73 -13.01 7.24 6.79
C GLU A 73 -13.01 6.17 7.88
N GLY A 74 -14.14 6.01 8.57
CA GLY A 74 -14.25 5.00 9.62
C GLY A 74 -13.92 3.59 9.09
N PRO A 75 -13.51 2.66 9.97
CA PRO A 75 -13.03 1.32 9.60
C PRO A 75 -14.07 0.45 8.87
N ALA A 76 -15.35 0.86 8.87
CA ALA A 76 -16.41 0.30 8.05
C ALA A 76 -16.25 0.67 6.57
N VAL A 77 -16.03 1.95 6.27
CA VAL A 77 -15.85 2.45 4.91
C VAL A 77 -14.55 1.90 4.31
N CYS A 78 -13.47 1.83 5.10
CA CYS A 78 -12.24 1.15 4.70
C CYS A 78 -12.50 -0.29 4.24
N ARG A 79 -13.28 -1.06 5.02
CA ARG A 79 -13.55 -2.46 4.72
C ARG A 79 -14.37 -2.67 3.44
N ASP A 80 -15.30 -1.77 3.16
CA ASP A 80 -16.14 -1.85 1.97
C ASP A 80 -15.45 -1.29 0.72
N ARG A 81 -14.70 -0.19 0.87
CA ARG A 81 -14.00 0.49 -0.22
C ARG A 81 -12.74 -0.28 -0.65
N ASP A 82 -11.99 -0.78 0.33
CA ASP A 82 -10.71 -1.44 0.12
C ASP A 82 -10.86 -2.98 0.26
N ALA A 83 -12.05 -3.49 -0.05
CA ALA A 83 -12.34 -4.93 -0.04
C ALA A 83 -11.37 -5.71 -0.94
N GLN A 84 -10.86 -5.09 -2.02
CA GLN A 84 -9.87 -5.71 -2.90
C GLN A 84 -8.51 -5.92 -2.22
N GLU A 85 -8.04 -4.94 -1.45
CA GLU A 85 -6.77 -4.93 -0.74
C GLU A 85 -6.79 -5.95 0.41
N LEU A 86 -7.91 -6.03 1.13
CA LEU A 86 -8.14 -7.05 2.14
C LEU A 86 -8.29 -8.46 1.52
N GLU A 87 -8.95 -8.58 0.37
CA GLU A 87 -9.03 -9.82 -0.42
C GLU A 87 -7.65 -10.24 -0.91
N TYR A 88 -6.78 -9.30 -1.27
CA TYR A 88 -5.41 -9.56 -1.68
C TYR A 88 -4.57 -10.16 -0.53
N ALA A 89 -4.60 -9.55 0.64
CA ALA A 89 -3.91 -10.08 1.83
C ALA A 89 -4.41 -11.51 2.17
N ARG A 90 -5.72 -11.74 2.08
CA ARG A 90 -6.32 -13.08 2.26
C ARG A 90 -5.82 -14.09 1.23
N ARG A 91 -5.80 -13.72 -0.05
CA ARG A 91 -5.36 -14.60 -1.14
C ARG A 91 -3.91 -15.04 -0.94
N TRP A 92 -3.05 -14.16 -0.43
CA TRP A 92 -1.68 -14.52 -0.09
C TRP A 92 -1.57 -15.47 1.11
N LEU A 93 -2.36 -15.24 2.16
CA LEU A 93 -2.41 -16.15 3.30
C LEU A 93 -2.86 -17.56 2.87
N ASP A 94 -3.80 -17.66 1.93
CA ASP A 94 -4.22 -18.95 1.36
C ASP A 94 -3.07 -19.62 0.58
N LEU A 95 -2.27 -18.85 -0.17
CA LEU A 95 -1.08 -19.38 -0.84
C LEU A 95 -0.02 -19.88 0.15
N VAL A 96 0.20 -19.18 1.26
CA VAL A 96 1.14 -19.64 2.29
C VAL A 96 0.61 -20.89 2.98
N ARG A 97 -0.68 -20.93 3.33
CA ARG A 97 -1.34 -22.12 3.92
C ARG A 97 -1.32 -23.31 2.96
N ALA A 98 -1.40 -23.06 1.65
CA ALA A 98 -1.26 -24.08 0.60
C ALA A 98 0.21 -24.51 0.37
N GLY A 99 1.18 -23.85 1.01
CA GLY A 99 2.61 -24.12 0.83
C GLY A 99 3.17 -23.64 -0.51
N THR A 100 2.52 -22.68 -1.16
CA THR A 100 2.93 -22.10 -2.45
C THR A 100 3.52 -20.69 -2.33
N ALA A 101 3.56 -20.14 -1.12
CA ALA A 101 4.28 -18.93 -0.76
C ALA A 101 4.98 -19.09 0.59
N LEU A 102 6.04 -18.34 0.83
CA LEU A 102 6.67 -18.16 2.13
C LEU A 102 6.10 -16.91 2.79
N TYR A 103 5.98 -16.97 4.11
CA TYR A 103 5.64 -15.83 4.96
C TYR A 103 6.84 -15.48 5.83
N ASP A 104 7.25 -14.22 5.80
CA ASP A 104 8.30 -13.68 6.67
C ASP A 104 7.63 -12.91 7.83
N PRO A 105 7.62 -13.47 9.06
CA PRO A 105 6.93 -12.86 10.20
C PRO A 105 7.57 -11.55 10.65
N ALA A 106 8.88 -11.36 10.42
CA ALA A 106 9.57 -10.12 10.80
C ALA A 106 9.27 -9.00 9.78
N ALA A 107 9.23 -9.33 8.48
CA ALA A 107 8.81 -8.39 7.44
C ALA A 107 7.34 -7.97 7.62
N ALA A 108 6.48 -8.91 8.01
CA ALA A 108 5.08 -8.63 8.34
C ALA A 108 4.94 -7.66 9.53
N SER A 109 5.67 -7.88 10.62
CA SER A 109 5.68 -6.93 11.76
C SER A 109 6.19 -5.54 11.36
N ALA A 110 7.25 -5.47 10.55
CA ALA A 110 7.79 -4.21 10.04
C ALA A 110 6.81 -3.47 9.12
N CYS A 111 6.09 -4.19 8.27
CA CYS A 111 5.01 -3.67 7.44
C CYS A 111 3.92 -3.00 8.28
N LEU A 112 3.43 -3.68 9.31
CA LEU A 112 2.38 -3.15 10.19
C LEU A 112 2.86 -1.97 11.03
N ALA A 113 4.13 -1.95 11.44
CA ALA A 113 4.73 -0.80 12.10
C ALA A 113 4.74 0.41 11.17
N ASN A 114 5.14 0.23 9.90
CA ASN A 114 5.10 1.30 8.90
C ASN A 114 3.69 1.82 8.68
N LEU A 115 2.69 0.96 8.46
CA LEU A 115 1.29 1.40 8.28
C LEU A 115 0.78 2.23 9.46
N ARG A 116 1.14 1.85 10.69
CA ARG A 116 0.78 2.59 11.91
C ARG A 116 1.51 3.93 12.02
N ASP A 117 2.78 3.98 11.62
CA ASP A 117 3.57 5.21 11.67
C ASP A 117 3.23 6.19 10.55
N SER A 118 2.74 5.74 9.38
CA SER A 118 2.22 6.62 8.30
C SER A 118 1.16 7.59 8.80
N CYS A 119 0.29 7.11 9.69
CA CYS A 119 -0.71 7.93 10.35
C CYS A 119 -0.09 9.02 11.24
N ARG A 120 1.02 8.72 11.92
CA ARG A 120 1.68 9.66 12.84
C ARG A 120 2.50 10.71 12.13
N THR A 121 3.07 10.38 10.98
CA THR A 121 3.95 11.28 10.23
C THR A 121 3.18 12.18 9.28
N GLY A 122 1.91 11.87 9.00
CA GLY A 122 1.12 12.53 7.95
C GLY A 122 1.72 12.33 6.55
N GLU A 123 2.78 11.54 6.45
CA GLU A 123 3.33 11.11 5.19
C GLU A 123 2.34 10.07 4.67
N VAL A 124 1.58 10.45 3.64
CA VAL A 124 0.98 9.46 2.75
C VAL A 124 2.18 8.69 2.22
N VAL A 125 2.55 7.58 2.88
CA VAL A 125 3.35 6.54 2.23
C VAL A 125 2.68 6.36 0.87
N ASP A 126 3.45 6.38 -0.23
CA ASP A 126 2.98 6.19 -1.61
C ASP A 126 2.19 4.88 -1.76
N VAL A 127 1.01 4.87 -1.16
CA VAL A 127 0.07 3.76 -0.99
C VAL A 127 -1.09 3.97 -1.96
N ILE A 128 -1.15 5.14 -2.62
CA ILE A 128 -2.32 5.58 -3.39
C ILE A 128 -1.84 6.41 -4.58
N ALA A 129 -1.15 5.78 -5.54
CA ALA A 129 -0.91 6.37 -6.84
C ALA A 129 -1.23 5.35 -7.95
N PRO A 130 -2.45 5.35 -8.52
CA PRO A 130 -2.90 4.32 -9.45
C PRO A 130 -2.03 4.30 -10.70
N VAL A 131 -1.14 3.30 -10.81
CA VAL A 131 -0.48 2.96 -12.06
C VAL A 131 -0.72 1.48 -12.33
N ASN A 132 -1.69 1.23 -13.21
CA ASN A 132 -2.00 0.00 -13.93
C ASN A 132 -1.39 -1.31 -13.36
N ASP A 133 -2.26 -2.11 -12.71
CA ASP A 133 -2.13 -3.53 -12.35
C ASP A 133 -1.50 -3.91 -10.99
N PHE A 134 -1.14 -2.97 -10.11
CA PHE A 134 -0.66 -3.31 -8.76
C PHE A 134 -1.11 -2.29 -7.69
N PRO A 135 -1.94 -2.67 -6.70
CA PRO A 135 -2.10 -1.86 -5.51
C PRO A 135 -1.02 -2.19 -4.48
N PHE A 136 -0.03 -1.31 -4.42
CA PHE A 136 0.56 -0.72 -3.22
C PHE A 136 0.82 -1.61 -1.99
N VAL A 137 2.09 -1.81 -1.71
CA VAL A 137 2.57 -2.01 -0.34
C VAL A 137 3.96 -1.40 -0.28
N SER A 138 4.26 -0.65 0.80
CA SER A 138 5.61 -0.12 1.04
C SER A 138 6.66 -1.21 0.80
N GLU A 139 7.91 -0.85 0.45
CA GLU A 139 8.98 -1.84 0.25
C GLU A 139 9.08 -2.83 1.44
N ALA A 140 8.76 -2.36 2.65
CA ALA A 140 8.67 -3.19 3.86
C ALA A 140 7.55 -4.25 3.82
N CYS A 141 6.40 -3.92 3.23
CA CYS A 141 5.26 -4.82 3.10
C CYS A 141 5.34 -5.74 1.87
N GLY A 142 6.05 -5.35 0.81
CA GLY A 142 6.26 -6.20 -0.36
C GLY A 142 7.09 -7.47 -0.08
N LEU A 143 7.82 -7.51 1.04
CA LEU A 143 8.69 -8.62 1.43
C LEU A 143 8.01 -9.68 2.30
N MET A 144 6.80 -9.43 2.79
CA MET A 144 6.14 -10.32 3.76
C MET A 144 5.65 -11.64 3.14
N PHE A 145 5.37 -11.63 1.83
CA PHE A 145 5.05 -12.82 1.07
C PHE A 145 6.01 -13.01 -0.10
N VAL A 146 6.63 -14.18 -0.17
CA VAL A 146 7.51 -14.54 -1.28
C VAL A 146 6.92 -15.76 -1.98
N GLY A 147 6.47 -15.60 -3.23
CA GLY A 147 6.04 -16.72 -4.03
C GLY A 147 7.12 -17.81 -4.14
N LEU A 148 6.71 -19.07 -4.11
CA LEU A 148 7.64 -20.21 -4.17
C LEU A 148 7.77 -20.82 -5.56
N PHE A 149 7.03 -20.35 -6.55
CA PHE A 149 7.04 -20.97 -7.86
C PHE A 149 8.35 -20.65 -8.55
N GLU A 150 9.10 -21.68 -8.92
CA GLU A 150 10.32 -21.59 -9.72
C GLU A 150 10.01 -21.27 -11.19
N ASP A 151 11.05 -20.88 -11.93
CA ASP A 151 10.98 -20.63 -13.37
C ASP A 151 10.34 -21.80 -14.13
N GLY A 152 9.36 -21.48 -14.98
CA GLY A 152 8.57 -22.44 -15.76
C GLY A 152 7.39 -23.08 -15.02
N GLN A 153 7.15 -22.80 -13.73
CA GLN A 153 5.98 -23.32 -13.02
C GLN A 153 4.71 -22.53 -13.35
N PRO A 154 3.53 -23.18 -13.44
CA PRO A 154 2.30 -22.49 -13.81
C PRO A 154 1.90 -21.48 -12.75
N CYS A 155 1.53 -20.27 -13.17
CA CYS A 155 1.10 -19.19 -12.31
C CYS A 155 -0.21 -18.58 -12.79
N ILE A 156 -0.87 -17.86 -11.90
CA ILE A 156 -2.08 -17.09 -12.17
C ILE A 156 -1.72 -15.59 -12.25
N ASN A 157 -0.74 -15.17 -11.44
CA ASN A 157 -0.28 -13.81 -11.28
C ASN A 157 1.20 -13.80 -10.81
N SER A 158 1.90 -12.68 -11.00
CA SER A 158 3.36 -12.54 -10.84
C SER A 158 3.86 -12.78 -9.42
N GLU A 159 2.99 -12.56 -8.45
CA GLU A 159 3.13 -12.79 -7.02
C GLU A 159 3.58 -14.22 -6.68
N GLN A 160 3.10 -15.20 -7.44
CA GLN A 160 3.44 -16.59 -7.19
C GLN A 160 4.91 -16.89 -7.54
N CYS A 161 5.56 -16.02 -8.32
CA CYS A 161 6.85 -16.21 -8.96
C CYS A 161 8.04 -15.63 -8.19
N GLY A 162 7.97 -15.58 -6.86
CA GLY A 162 9.07 -15.07 -6.02
C GLY A 162 9.41 -13.59 -6.22
N LEU A 163 10.42 -13.08 -5.51
CA LEU A 163 10.76 -11.64 -5.47
C LEU A 163 11.20 -11.04 -6.81
N SER A 164 11.58 -11.87 -7.78
CA SER A 164 12.14 -11.42 -9.06
C SER A 164 11.50 -12.08 -10.28
N GLY A 165 10.44 -12.87 -10.09
CA GLY A 165 9.72 -13.48 -11.19
C GLY A 165 8.43 -12.74 -11.50
N TYR A 166 7.99 -12.85 -12.74
CA TYR A 166 6.69 -12.37 -13.20
C TYR A 166 5.93 -13.51 -13.87
N CYS A 167 4.60 -13.41 -13.91
CA CYS A 167 3.76 -14.43 -14.48
C CYS A 167 3.53 -14.17 -15.96
N GLU A 168 4.32 -14.84 -16.80
CA GLU A 168 4.32 -14.64 -18.25
C GLU A 168 3.13 -15.39 -18.88
N ARG A 169 2.22 -14.64 -19.52
CA ARG A 169 1.10 -15.21 -20.28
C ARG A 169 1.54 -15.48 -21.72
N ASP A 170 1.25 -16.67 -22.22
CA ASP A 170 1.50 -17.02 -23.62
C ASP A 170 0.52 -16.25 -24.54
N SER A 171 1.01 -15.16 -25.14
CA SER A 171 0.21 -14.17 -25.87
C SER A 171 -0.46 -14.74 -27.13
N ASP A 172 0.02 -15.86 -27.65
CA ASP A 172 -0.43 -16.40 -28.94
C ASP A 172 -1.71 -17.26 -28.88
N SER A 173 -2.28 -17.49 -27.68
CA SER A 173 -3.36 -18.48 -27.52
C SER A 173 -4.60 -18.06 -26.72
N CYS A 174 -4.71 -16.80 -26.30
CA CYS A 174 -5.71 -16.44 -25.28
C CYS A 174 -6.94 -15.69 -25.79
N SER A 175 -8.12 -16.23 -25.50
CA SER A 175 -9.37 -15.49 -25.32
C SER A 175 -9.72 -15.44 -23.82
N ASP A 176 -9.51 -14.28 -23.22
CA ASP A 176 -9.97 -13.67 -21.97
C ASP A 176 -10.11 -14.39 -20.61
N GLN A 177 -10.14 -15.72 -20.45
CA GLN A 177 -10.35 -16.27 -19.07
C GLN A 177 -9.59 -17.55 -18.67
N CYS A 178 -8.81 -18.19 -19.55
CA CYS A 178 -8.15 -19.47 -19.25
C CYS A 178 -6.70 -19.58 -19.80
N CYS A 179 -5.88 -18.55 -19.62
CA CYS A 179 -4.47 -18.63 -20.06
C CYS A 179 -3.65 -19.53 -19.13
N SER A 180 -2.87 -20.43 -19.70
CA SER A 180 -1.70 -20.97 -19.00
C SER A 180 -0.65 -19.88 -18.97
N ALA A 181 -0.31 -19.41 -17.78
CA ALA A 181 0.85 -18.57 -17.56
C ALA A 181 1.89 -19.37 -16.78
N VAL A 182 3.16 -19.02 -16.94
CA VAL A 182 4.26 -19.64 -16.19
C VAL A 182 5.11 -18.55 -15.54
N CYS A 183 5.63 -18.84 -14.35
CA CYS A 183 6.59 -17.99 -13.70
C CYS A 183 7.83 -17.90 -14.55
N SER A 184 8.19 -16.67 -14.91
CA SER A 184 9.38 -16.34 -15.65
C SER A 184 10.24 -15.50 -14.73
N PHE A 185 11.41 -16.03 -14.36
CA PHE A 185 12.42 -15.30 -13.59
C PHE A 185 13.39 -14.57 -14.51
N SER A 186 13.00 -14.37 -15.76
CA SER A 186 13.78 -13.68 -16.78
C SER A 186 13.83 -12.17 -16.52
N GLN A 187 14.11 -11.74 -15.29
CA GLN A 187 14.81 -10.48 -15.11
C GLN A 187 16.26 -10.73 -15.47
N GLN A 188 16.63 -10.21 -16.64
CA GLN A 188 17.96 -10.40 -17.18
C GLN A 188 18.89 -9.45 -16.40
N PRO A 189 19.90 -9.98 -15.69
CA PRO A 189 20.79 -9.14 -14.90
C PRO A 189 21.61 -8.22 -15.81
N LEU A 190 22.32 -7.25 -15.24
CA LEU A 190 23.18 -6.35 -15.99
C LEU A 190 24.08 -7.13 -16.99
N PHE A 191 23.99 -6.75 -18.26
CA PHE A 191 24.63 -7.34 -19.44
C PHE A 191 24.08 -8.68 -19.97
N ALA A 192 23.04 -9.24 -19.36
CA ALA A 192 22.37 -10.42 -19.91
C ALA A 192 21.53 -10.06 -21.15
N GLU A 193 21.40 -11.01 -22.07
CA GLU A 193 20.69 -10.80 -23.33
C GLU A 193 19.17 -10.70 -23.06
N CYS A 194 18.54 -9.67 -23.61
CA CYS A 194 17.10 -9.43 -23.50
C CYS A 194 16.45 -9.42 -24.90
N GLN A 195 15.17 -9.77 -25.01
CA GLN A 195 14.43 -9.82 -26.27
C GLN A 195 13.04 -9.22 -26.13
N GLY A 196 12.81 -8.07 -26.78
CA GLY A 196 11.48 -7.50 -27.04
C GLY A 196 10.75 -7.02 -25.80
N GLN A 197 10.23 -7.97 -25.01
CA GLN A 197 9.42 -7.77 -23.80
C GLN A 197 10.08 -8.34 -22.53
N SER A 198 11.26 -8.95 -22.61
CA SER A 198 11.97 -9.40 -21.40
C SER A 198 12.31 -8.19 -20.54
N THR A 199 11.77 -8.17 -19.32
CA THR A 199 12.10 -7.17 -18.32
C THR A 199 13.53 -7.38 -17.86
N CYS A 200 14.32 -6.33 -17.81
CA CYS A 200 15.59 -6.36 -17.08
C CYS A 200 15.30 -6.23 -15.57
N ASP A 201 16.29 -6.47 -14.71
CA ASP A 201 16.15 -6.12 -13.28
C ASP A 201 15.71 -4.64 -13.13
N PRO A 202 14.90 -4.26 -12.11
CA PRO A 202 14.53 -2.87 -11.85
C PRO A 202 15.71 -1.89 -11.90
N GLY A 203 15.54 -0.76 -12.59
CA GLY A 203 16.61 0.20 -12.88
C GLY A 203 17.53 -0.16 -14.06
N LEU A 204 17.23 -1.25 -14.78
CA LEU A 204 17.86 -1.62 -16.04
C LEU A 204 16.88 -1.52 -17.22
N VAL A 205 17.41 -1.16 -18.38
CA VAL A 205 16.73 -1.07 -19.68
C VAL A 205 17.26 -2.13 -20.65
N CYS A 206 16.39 -2.67 -21.50
CA CYS A 206 16.82 -3.55 -22.58
C CYS A 206 17.37 -2.72 -23.76
N VAL A 207 18.69 -2.63 -23.89
CA VAL A 207 19.35 -1.84 -24.94
C VAL A 207 19.74 -2.72 -26.12
N GLN A 208 19.20 -2.41 -27.31
CA GLN A 208 19.60 -3.09 -28.55
C GLN A 208 20.98 -2.61 -29.03
N ASN A 209 21.93 -3.53 -29.12
CA ASN A 209 23.22 -3.27 -29.76
C ASN A 209 23.12 -3.56 -31.26
N SER A 210 22.99 -2.51 -32.07
CA SER A 210 22.83 -2.62 -33.53
C SER A 210 24.02 -3.28 -34.24
N ASP A 211 25.23 -3.19 -33.67
CA ASP A 211 26.44 -3.74 -34.28
C ASP A 211 26.52 -5.25 -34.09
N LEU A 212 25.98 -5.76 -32.99
CA LEU A 212 26.01 -7.17 -32.62
C LEU A 212 24.69 -7.90 -32.88
N GLY A 213 23.60 -7.16 -33.11
CA GLY A 213 22.27 -7.73 -33.31
C GLY A 213 21.68 -8.41 -32.07
N ILE A 214 22.25 -8.14 -30.89
CA ILE A 214 21.78 -8.63 -29.58
C ILE A 214 21.30 -7.43 -28.76
N SER A 215 20.25 -7.60 -27.96
CA SER A 215 19.89 -6.61 -26.94
C SER A 215 20.37 -7.11 -25.58
N THR A 216 20.84 -6.20 -24.73
CA THR A 216 21.33 -6.54 -23.39
C THR A 216 20.79 -5.59 -22.35
N CYS A 217 20.56 -6.08 -21.14
CA CYS A 217 20.18 -5.23 -20.02
C CYS A 217 21.31 -4.31 -19.60
N GLN A 218 21.03 -3.01 -19.53
CA GLN A 218 21.99 -1.97 -19.14
C GLN A 218 21.32 -1.03 -18.16
N THR A 219 22.08 -0.29 -17.36
CA THR A 219 21.50 0.69 -16.45
C THR A 219 20.71 1.75 -17.22
N GLY A 220 19.50 2.09 -16.75
CA GLY A 220 18.66 3.16 -17.28
C GLY A 220 19.24 4.55 -16.99
N THR A 221 20.39 4.87 -17.61
CA THR A 221 21.06 6.16 -17.49
C THR A 221 20.46 7.20 -18.43
N ASN A 222 20.85 8.46 -18.27
CA ASN A 222 20.44 9.56 -19.14
C ASN A 222 20.59 9.23 -20.64
N GLY A 223 19.50 9.30 -21.39
CA GLY A 223 19.38 8.98 -22.82
C GLY A 223 19.03 7.52 -23.14
N SER A 224 18.96 6.62 -22.15
CA SER A 224 18.46 5.25 -22.35
C SER A 224 16.99 5.28 -22.75
N PRO A 225 16.54 4.45 -23.72
CA PRO A 225 15.12 4.34 -24.03
C PRO A 225 14.37 3.75 -22.83
N CYS A 226 13.15 4.22 -22.59
CA CYS A 226 12.29 3.70 -21.53
C CYS A 226 10.82 3.68 -21.96
N THR A 227 9.99 2.84 -21.34
CA THR A 227 8.53 2.85 -21.51
C THR A 227 7.79 3.28 -20.24
N ASP A 228 8.42 3.12 -19.08
CA ASP A 228 7.94 3.64 -17.80
C ASP A 228 9.09 4.08 -16.88
N ASN A 229 8.78 4.71 -15.75
CA ASN A 229 9.77 5.23 -14.80
C ASN A 229 10.60 4.14 -14.10
N ARG A 230 10.12 2.89 -14.04
CA ARG A 230 10.79 1.77 -13.33
C ARG A 230 12.00 1.25 -14.11
N GLU A 231 12.03 1.50 -15.41
CA GLU A 231 13.15 1.16 -16.28
C GLU A 231 14.35 2.11 -16.07
N CYS A 232 14.10 3.30 -15.52
CA CYS A 232 15.14 4.27 -15.24
C CYS A 232 15.81 4.03 -13.88
N ARG A 233 17.07 4.47 -13.76
CA ARG A 233 17.78 4.45 -12.48
C ARG A 233 17.04 5.33 -11.46
N PHE A 234 17.16 5.03 -10.17
CA PHE A 234 16.46 5.76 -9.07
C PHE A 234 16.63 7.29 -9.03
N ASP A 235 17.61 7.85 -9.74
CA ASP A 235 17.87 9.29 -9.88
C ASP A 235 17.49 9.83 -11.28
N HIS A 236 16.61 9.11 -11.98
CA HIS A 236 16.13 9.40 -13.33
C HIS A 236 14.64 9.03 -13.46
N PHE A 237 13.93 9.72 -14.35
CA PHE A 237 12.56 9.40 -14.74
C PHE A 237 12.45 9.21 -16.26
N CYS A 238 11.35 8.60 -16.72
CA CYS A 238 11.10 8.35 -18.14
C CYS A 238 10.37 9.53 -18.81
N GLU A 239 11.08 10.31 -19.61
CA GLU A 239 10.48 11.41 -20.39
C GLU A 239 9.86 10.87 -21.69
N LEU A 240 8.54 10.73 -21.73
CA LEU A 240 7.81 10.27 -22.92
C LEU A 240 7.77 11.37 -24.00
N GLY A 241 8.41 11.12 -25.15
CA GLY A 241 8.49 12.06 -26.28
C GLY A 241 7.21 12.19 -27.12
N GLY A 242 6.02 12.00 -26.53
CA GLY A 242 4.73 11.99 -27.24
C GLY A 242 4.36 10.66 -27.91
N GLY A 243 5.03 9.56 -27.56
CA GLY A 243 4.69 8.17 -27.93
C GLY A 243 4.97 7.20 -26.78
N ASP A 244 4.80 5.89 -27.02
CA ASP A 244 4.94 4.84 -25.98
C ASP A 244 6.39 4.58 -25.52
N VAL A 245 7.38 5.24 -26.13
CA VAL A 245 8.80 5.11 -25.80
C VAL A 245 9.37 6.49 -25.51
N GLY A 246 9.85 6.67 -24.29
CA GLY A 246 10.56 7.84 -23.81
C GLY A 246 12.07 7.62 -23.71
N THR A 247 12.73 8.56 -23.03
CA THR A 247 14.13 8.44 -22.64
C THR A 247 14.29 8.74 -21.16
N CYS A 248 15.10 7.93 -20.47
CA CYS A 248 15.50 8.20 -19.10
C CYS A 248 16.27 9.52 -19.06
N VAL A 249 15.86 10.44 -18.20
CA VAL A 249 16.51 11.72 -17.99
C VAL A 249 16.69 11.92 -16.49
N SER A 250 17.74 12.64 -16.10
CA SER A 250 18.06 12.84 -14.69
C SER A 250 16.97 13.66 -14.01
N ASP A 251 16.70 13.35 -12.74
CA ASP A 251 15.73 14.07 -11.93
C ASP A 251 16.03 15.57 -11.87
N VAL A 252 14.97 16.35 -11.77
CA VAL A 252 15.01 17.79 -11.65
C VAL A 252 15.17 18.14 -10.17
N GLY A 253 16.33 18.69 -9.81
CA GLY A 253 16.59 19.14 -8.44
C GLY A 253 15.68 20.29 -8.00
N GLU A 254 15.70 20.60 -6.71
CA GLU A 254 14.95 21.72 -6.12
C GLU A 254 15.19 23.04 -6.90
N ASN A 255 14.12 23.76 -7.19
CA ASN A 255 14.06 24.95 -8.05
C ASN A 255 14.34 24.72 -9.55
N GLY A 256 14.48 23.47 -9.99
CA GLY A 256 14.56 23.15 -11.42
C GLY A 256 13.18 23.16 -12.07
N GLY A 257 13.12 23.55 -13.35
CA GLY A 257 11.87 23.58 -14.10
C GLY A 257 11.37 22.17 -14.40
N CYS A 258 10.08 21.94 -14.20
CA CYS A 258 9.43 20.66 -14.41
C CYS A 258 8.11 20.83 -15.19
N VAL A 259 7.54 19.74 -15.67
CA VAL A 259 6.24 19.67 -16.36
C VAL A 259 5.32 18.61 -15.73
N SER A 260 5.83 17.83 -14.77
CA SER A 260 5.08 16.86 -13.97
C SER A 260 5.84 16.47 -12.70
N ASP A 261 5.12 15.96 -11.70
CA ASP A 261 5.69 15.47 -10.44
C ASP A 261 6.72 14.35 -10.62
N ALA A 262 6.57 13.52 -11.66
CA ALA A 262 7.50 12.44 -11.97
C ALA A 262 8.94 12.92 -12.20
N GLN A 263 9.12 14.22 -12.50
CA GLN A 263 10.44 14.80 -12.71
C GLN A 263 11.12 15.23 -11.41
N CYS A 264 10.37 15.35 -10.32
CA CYS A 264 10.82 15.85 -9.04
C CYS A 264 11.08 14.67 -8.10
N PRO A 265 12.30 14.49 -7.58
CA PRO A 265 12.59 13.41 -6.65
C PRO A 265 11.95 13.72 -5.29
N ALA A 266 11.40 12.70 -4.62
CA ALA A 266 10.82 12.88 -3.28
C ALA A 266 11.82 13.57 -2.31
N PRO A 267 11.38 14.54 -1.49
CA PRO A 267 9.99 14.99 -1.26
C PRO A 267 9.57 16.20 -2.12
N LEU A 268 10.19 16.41 -3.29
CA LEU A 268 9.86 17.52 -4.18
C LEU A 268 8.63 17.21 -5.03
N ARG A 269 7.82 18.24 -5.30
CA ARG A 269 6.68 18.23 -6.24
C ARG A 269 6.81 19.31 -7.28
N CYS A 270 6.20 19.11 -8.44
CA CYS A 270 6.22 20.05 -9.53
C CYS A 270 5.13 21.11 -9.36
N VAL A 271 5.52 22.28 -8.86
CA VAL A 271 4.56 23.36 -8.56
C VAL A 271 4.54 24.39 -9.69
N GLY A 272 3.38 24.65 -10.29
CA GLY A 272 3.14 25.73 -11.26
C GLY A 272 2.08 25.42 -12.31
N ASP A 273 1.78 26.43 -13.13
CA ASP A 273 0.60 26.53 -14.03
C ASP A 273 0.34 25.27 -14.90
N ASP A 274 -0.77 24.56 -14.64
CA ASP A 274 -1.28 23.34 -15.31
C ASP A 274 -1.73 23.53 -16.76
N GLY A 275 -1.22 24.55 -17.44
CA GLY A 275 -1.47 24.73 -18.86
C GLY A 275 -1.06 23.49 -19.65
N PRO A 276 -1.59 23.28 -20.87
CA PRO A 276 -1.18 22.18 -21.77
C PRO A 276 0.30 22.22 -22.22
N VAL A 277 1.07 23.14 -21.65
CA VAL A 277 2.52 23.33 -21.84
C VAL A 277 3.19 23.60 -20.48
N GLY A 278 2.54 23.17 -19.40
CA GLY A 278 2.77 23.60 -18.02
C GLY A 278 4.24 23.56 -17.66
N SER A 279 4.75 24.70 -17.21
CA SER A 279 6.10 24.81 -16.68
C SER A 279 5.96 25.07 -15.19
N GLY A 280 6.17 24.03 -14.40
CA GLY A 280 6.31 24.10 -12.96
C GLY A 280 7.77 24.24 -12.55
N THR A 281 7.97 24.24 -11.24
CA THR A 281 9.29 24.17 -10.60
C THR A 281 9.24 23.12 -9.50
N CYS A 282 10.26 22.26 -9.40
CA CYS A 282 10.34 21.29 -8.31
C CYS A 282 10.56 22.01 -6.97
N GLN A 283 9.57 21.96 -6.08
CA GLN A 283 9.54 22.64 -4.78
C GLN A 283 9.30 21.64 -3.66
N ARG A 284 9.72 21.97 -2.43
CA ARG A 284 9.48 21.12 -1.27
C ARG A 284 8.01 21.23 -0.84
N ALA A 285 7.29 20.11 -0.90
CA ALA A 285 5.90 20.02 -0.46
C ALA A 285 5.75 19.86 1.08
N ASP A 286 6.83 19.53 1.76
CA ASP A 286 6.87 19.13 3.17
C ASP A 286 7.35 20.25 4.13
N GLN A 287 7.38 21.52 3.68
CA GLN A 287 7.71 22.66 4.55
C GLN A 287 6.65 23.74 4.52
N GLN A 288 6.39 24.31 5.69
CA GLN A 288 5.56 25.50 5.82
C GLN A 288 6.10 26.67 4.97
N GLY A 289 5.19 27.37 4.29
CA GLY A 289 5.46 28.55 3.47
C GLY A 289 5.96 28.25 2.05
N GLN A 290 6.12 26.96 1.69
CA GLN A 290 6.49 26.58 0.33
C GLN A 290 5.30 26.75 -0.61
N PRO A 291 5.54 27.17 -1.87
CA PRO A 291 4.46 27.36 -2.81
C PRO A 291 3.76 26.03 -3.07
N CYS A 292 2.45 26.09 -3.21
CA CYS A 292 1.61 24.96 -3.56
C CYS A 292 0.55 25.42 -4.56
N ASP A 293 0.07 24.51 -5.39
CA ASP A 293 -1.08 24.76 -6.25
C ASP A 293 -2.25 23.88 -5.81
N ILE A 294 -3.44 24.33 -6.19
CA ILE A 294 -4.62 23.49 -6.19
C ILE A 294 -5.14 23.46 -7.61
N ASP A 295 -4.97 22.32 -8.28
CA ASP A 295 -5.51 22.15 -9.63
C ASP A 295 -6.97 22.60 -9.63
N ALA A 296 -7.35 23.44 -10.58
CA ALA A 296 -8.71 23.96 -10.68
C ALA A 296 -9.76 22.84 -10.87
N GLU A 297 -9.31 21.63 -11.22
CA GLU A 297 -10.10 20.41 -11.31
C GLU A 297 -10.06 19.57 -10.03
N VAL A 298 -10.05 20.21 -8.85
CA VAL A 298 -10.31 19.49 -7.59
C VAL A 298 -11.59 18.69 -7.78
N ASP A 299 -11.45 17.37 -7.78
CA ASP A 299 -12.60 16.48 -7.73
C ASP A 299 -13.39 16.75 -6.46
N GLU A 300 -14.67 16.37 -6.45
CA GLU A 300 -15.62 16.59 -5.36
C GLU A 300 -15.15 16.02 -3.99
N PHE A 301 -14.00 15.32 -3.99
CA PHE A 301 -13.36 14.65 -2.85
C PHE A 301 -12.15 15.40 -2.27
N GLY A 302 -11.77 16.57 -2.80
CA GLY A 302 -10.91 17.53 -2.11
C GLY A 302 -9.47 17.05 -1.83
N ALA A 303 -8.95 16.08 -2.61
CA ALA A 303 -7.70 15.37 -2.33
C ALA A 303 -6.46 15.88 -3.06
N ASN A 304 -6.52 16.99 -3.82
CA ASN A 304 -5.32 17.63 -4.37
C ASN A 304 -4.91 18.81 -3.50
N ALA A 305 -3.99 18.56 -2.57
CA ALA A 305 -3.17 19.59 -1.97
C ALA A 305 -1.71 19.16 -2.15
N ASP A 306 -0.91 19.98 -2.83
CA ASP A 306 0.52 19.75 -3.08
C ASP A 306 1.39 19.69 -1.82
N CYS A 307 0.80 19.81 -0.63
CA CYS A 307 1.49 19.80 0.63
C CYS A 307 1.47 18.40 1.25
N VAL A 308 2.59 18.00 1.87
CA VAL A 308 2.76 16.68 2.47
C VAL A 308 2.84 16.83 4.00
N GLY A 309 2.31 15.85 4.74
CA GLY A 309 2.35 15.85 6.20
C GLY A 309 1.18 16.59 6.84
N ASP A 310 1.47 17.30 7.94
CA ASP A 310 0.51 18.13 8.68
C ASP A 310 0.25 19.50 8.02
N LEU A 311 0.47 19.61 6.71
CA LEU A 311 0.36 20.86 5.95
C LEU A 311 -0.78 20.76 4.93
N TYR A 312 -1.50 21.86 4.73
CA TYR A 312 -2.49 22.03 3.67
C TYR A 312 -2.10 23.17 2.75
N CYS A 313 -2.58 23.14 1.51
CA CYS A 313 -2.37 24.24 0.58
C CYS A 313 -3.44 25.31 0.78
N ASP A 314 -3.06 26.55 1.15
CA ASP A 314 -3.98 27.68 1.34
C ASP A 314 -4.40 28.37 0.03
N ALA A 315 -4.02 27.80 -1.11
CA ALA A 315 -4.32 28.30 -2.44
C ALA A 315 -5.83 28.46 -2.68
N ILE A 316 -6.18 29.43 -3.52
CA ILE A 316 -7.54 29.66 -4.03
C ILE A 316 -7.52 29.24 -5.50
N PRO A 317 -8.59 28.63 -6.07
CA PRO A 317 -8.55 28.12 -7.44
C PRO A 317 -8.04 29.16 -8.45
N GLY A 318 -6.93 28.83 -9.12
CA GLY A 318 -6.26 29.70 -10.09
C GLY A 318 -5.20 30.66 -9.55
N GLU A 319 -4.86 30.57 -8.25
CA GLU A 319 -3.75 31.31 -7.63
C GLU A 319 -2.85 30.35 -6.85
N LEU A 320 -1.52 30.53 -6.94
CA LEU A 320 -0.58 29.80 -6.10
C LEU A 320 -0.77 30.18 -4.62
N GLY A 321 -0.85 29.17 -3.76
CA GLY A 321 -0.86 29.32 -2.32
C GLY A 321 0.49 28.99 -1.69
N ALA A 322 0.46 28.78 -0.39
CA ALA A 322 1.54 28.29 0.43
C ALA A 322 1.07 27.10 1.28
N CYS A 323 1.99 26.18 1.56
CA CYS A 323 1.76 25.11 2.52
C CYS A 323 1.70 25.70 3.93
N GLU A 324 0.54 25.61 4.58
CA GLU A 324 0.31 26.07 5.94
C GLU A 324 -0.06 24.89 6.86
N PRO A 325 0.25 24.94 8.17
CA PRO A 325 -0.14 23.88 9.09
C PRO A 325 -1.66 23.78 9.20
N TYR A 326 -2.20 22.56 9.27
CA TYR A 326 -3.62 22.40 9.53
C TYR A 326 -4.05 23.10 10.84
N PRO A 327 -5.23 23.76 10.87
CA PRO A 327 -5.71 24.47 12.05
C PRO A 327 -5.95 23.51 13.23
N GLY A 328 -5.53 23.94 14.42
CA GLY A 328 -5.70 23.22 15.69
C GLY A 328 -6.92 23.67 16.49
N ASP A 329 -7.01 23.23 17.75
CA ASP A 329 -8.14 23.53 18.65
C ASP A 329 -8.53 25.02 18.69
N GLY A 330 -9.75 25.34 18.28
CA GLY A 330 -10.30 26.70 18.30
C GLY A 330 -9.93 27.57 17.10
N GLU A 331 -9.18 27.06 16.14
CA GLU A 331 -8.78 27.78 14.91
C GLU A 331 -9.81 27.60 13.78
N ASP A 332 -9.85 28.56 12.87
CA ASP A 332 -10.77 28.59 11.71
C ASP A 332 -10.32 27.59 10.63
N CYS A 333 -11.21 26.68 10.23
CA CYS A 333 -10.97 25.64 9.23
C CYS A 333 -11.66 25.87 7.89
N ALA A 334 -12.36 26.99 7.69
CA ALA A 334 -12.95 27.32 6.39
C ALA A 334 -11.89 27.43 5.28
N GLY A 335 -10.68 27.89 5.65
CA GLY A 335 -9.55 28.02 4.72
C GLY A 335 -8.83 26.71 4.39
N SER A 336 -8.94 25.69 5.25
CA SER A 336 -8.25 24.41 5.11
C SER A 336 -9.14 23.32 4.50
N ARG A 337 -10.21 23.72 3.79
CA ARG A 337 -11.19 22.81 3.19
C ARG A 337 -11.78 21.85 4.23
N ASP A 338 -12.18 22.40 5.37
CA ASP A 338 -12.81 21.66 6.47
C ASP A 338 -11.91 20.59 7.12
N ARG A 339 -10.58 20.67 6.90
CA ARG A 339 -9.60 19.79 7.54
C ARG A 339 -8.91 20.49 8.69
N CYS A 340 -8.70 19.74 9.77
CA CYS A 340 -8.01 20.20 10.97
C CYS A 340 -6.77 19.35 11.23
N ALA A 341 -5.92 19.77 12.16
CA ALA A 341 -4.77 18.99 12.59
C ALA A 341 -5.22 17.61 13.13
N ALA A 342 -4.32 16.63 13.13
CA ALA A 342 -4.62 15.30 13.64
C ALA A 342 -5.25 15.34 15.05
N GLY A 343 -6.38 14.65 15.22
CA GLY A 343 -7.14 14.63 16.47
C GLY A 343 -8.24 15.70 16.60
N PHE A 344 -8.47 16.49 15.55
CA PHE A 344 -9.51 17.51 15.48
C PHE A 344 -10.41 17.30 14.24
N TYR A 345 -11.62 17.84 14.27
CA TYR A 345 -12.51 17.93 13.10
C TYR A 345 -13.05 19.35 12.96
N CYS A 346 -13.37 19.76 11.73
CA CYS A 346 -13.97 21.06 11.47
C CYS A 346 -15.46 21.01 11.78
N ARG A 347 -15.92 21.84 12.73
CA ARG A 347 -17.34 21.88 13.08
C ARG A 347 -18.08 22.83 12.15
N ASP A 348 -18.97 22.28 11.32
CA ASP A 348 -19.81 22.99 10.33
C ASP A 348 -20.58 24.20 10.85
N SER A 349 -20.87 24.26 12.16
CA SER A 349 -21.70 25.34 12.72
C SER A 349 -21.01 26.70 12.76
N ASP A 350 -19.69 26.71 12.85
CA ASP A 350 -18.87 27.90 13.06
C ASP A 350 -17.49 27.84 12.40
N ASP A 351 -17.22 26.81 11.60
CA ASP A 351 -15.96 26.58 10.89
C ASP A 351 -14.75 26.58 11.84
N VAL A 352 -14.91 25.98 13.02
CA VAL A 352 -13.86 25.91 14.04
C VAL A 352 -13.43 24.46 14.25
N CYS A 353 -12.11 24.23 14.28
CA CYS A 353 -11.53 22.96 14.66
C CYS A 353 -11.78 22.65 16.13
N VAL A 354 -12.37 21.49 16.40
CA VAL A 354 -12.66 21.02 17.76
C VAL A 354 -12.15 19.59 17.94
N PRO A 355 -11.80 19.16 19.18
CA PRO A 355 -11.27 17.82 19.41
C PRO A 355 -12.26 16.73 19.02
N LEU A 356 -11.76 15.62 18.46
CA LEU A 356 -12.56 14.42 18.23
C LEU A 356 -13.18 13.90 19.54
N GLY A 357 -14.46 13.52 19.48
CA GLY A 357 -15.22 13.00 20.61
C GLY A 357 -14.78 11.60 21.03
N GLY A 358 -14.40 11.42 22.30
CA GLY A 358 -14.21 10.10 22.90
C GLY A 358 -15.53 9.40 23.20
N SER A 359 -15.49 8.16 23.70
CA SER A 359 -16.71 7.38 24.01
C SER A 359 -17.67 8.13 24.94
N GLY A 360 -18.93 8.26 24.52
CA GLY A 360 -20.00 8.97 25.20
C GLY A 360 -19.99 10.50 25.01
N ALA A 361 -19.00 11.06 24.32
CA ALA A 361 -19.02 12.47 23.93
C ALA A 361 -20.14 12.72 22.91
N THR A 362 -20.73 13.91 22.94
CA THR A 362 -21.71 14.32 21.92
C THR A 362 -21.02 14.49 20.57
N CYS A 363 -21.69 14.07 19.51
CA CYS A 363 -21.19 14.14 18.14
C CYS A 363 -22.24 14.77 17.22
N ASP A 364 -21.80 15.27 16.07
CA ASP A 364 -22.66 15.86 15.04
C ASP A 364 -22.71 14.92 13.82
N ASN A 365 -23.90 14.73 13.24
CA ASN A 365 -24.16 13.77 12.14
C ASN A 365 -23.64 14.22 10.76
N ASN A 366 -22.81 15.27 10.71
CA ASN A 366 -22.40 15.91 9.47
C ASN A 366 -21.04 16.56 9.69
N PRO A 367 -19.95 16.16 9.00
CA PRO A 367 -19.60 14.85 8.39
C PRO A 367 -19.15 13.78 9.43
N PRO A 368 -18.83 12.51 9.05
CA PRO A 368 -18.62 11.38 9.99
C PRO A 368 -17.44 11.52 10.98
N PHE A 369 -16.69 12.61 10.93
CA PHE A 369 -15.40 12.76 11.60
C PHE A 369 -15.50 13.35 13.02
N SER A 370 -16.66 13.32 13.69
CA SER A 370 -16.78 13.94 15.02
C SER A 370 -16.31 13.05 16.17
N CYS A 371 -15.92 11.80 15.90
CA CYS A 371 -15.51 10.81 16.90
C CYS A 371 -14.05 10.36 16.74
N GLN A 372 -13.41 9.97 17.84
CA GLN A 372 -12.05 9.41 17.80
C GLN A 372 -11.99 8.13 16.95
N PRO A 373 -10.82 7.79 16.38
CA PRO A 373 -10.67 6.57 15.58
C PRO A 373 -11.23 5.32 16.26
N GLY A 374 -11.99 4.52 15.51
CA GLY A 374 -12.68 3.33 16.01
C GLY A 374 -14.01 3.58 16.74
N LEU A 375 -14.50 4.82 16.78
CA LEU A 375 -15.84 5.17 17.28
C LEU A 375 -16.70 5.73 16.16
N ILE A 376 -18.01 5.57 16.27
CA ILE A 376 -19.02 6.08 15.34
C ILE A 376 -20.01 7.00 16.06
N CYS A 377 -20.55 7.98 15.35
CA CYS A 377 -21.60 8.83 15.87
C CYS A 377 -22.95 8.12 15.74
N MET A 378 -23.55 7.71 16.87
CA MET A 378 -24.82 6.98 16.85
C MET A 378 -26.00 7.93 16.75
N ASP A 379 -26.67 7.96 15.60
CA ASP A 379 -27.84 8.81 15.28
C ASP A 379 -28.89 8.87 16.39
N ALA A 380 -29.20 7.73 17.01
CA ALA A 380 -30.22 7.64 18.05
C ALA A 380 -29.86 8.43 19.33
N THR A 381 -28.58 8.66 19.59
CA THR A 381 -28.08 9.29 20.83
C THR A 381 -27.27 10.54 20.59
N LEU A 382 -26.80 10.78 19.35
CA LEU A 382 -25.80 11.79 19.01
C LEU A 382 -24.59 11.70 19.93
N THR A 383 -24.10 10.49 20.18
CA THR A 383 -22.88 10.26 20.96
C THR A 383 -21.94 9.28 20.28
N CYS A 384 -20.63 9.47 20.49
CA CYS A 384 -19.60 8.57 20.00
C CYS A 384 -19.64 7.25 20.75
N GLN A 385 -19.84 6.14 20.03
CA GLN A 385 -19.89 4.79 20.60
C GLN A 385 -19.04 3.84 19.78
N ALA A 386 -18.65 2.72 20.38
CA ALA A 386 -18.05 1.64 19.62
C ALA A 386 -19.09 1.07 18.64
N PRO A 387 -18.68 0.71 17.41
CA PRO A 387 -19.54 -0.03 16.49
C PRO A 387 -20.09 -1.32 17.12
N PHE A 388 -21.24 -1.76 16.63
CA PHE A 388 -21.91 -2.97 17.04
C PHE A 388 -21.16 -4.23 16.60
N GLU A 389 -20.99 -5.17 17.53
CA GLU A 389 -20.41 -6.49 17.27
C GLU A 389 -21.29 -7.33 16.33
N ALA A 390 -20.68 -8.33 15.67
CA ALA A 390 -21.42 -9.29 14.85
C ALA A 390 -22.58 -9.95 15.63
N GLY A 391 -23.76 -10.03 15.01
CA GLY A 391 -24.99 -10.54 15.61
C GLY A 391 -25.87 -9.48 16.30
N ALA A 392 -25.39 -8.24 16.47
CA ALA A 392 -26.21 -7.13 16.96
C ALA A 392 -27.15 -6.60 15.87
N ASN A 393 -28.27 -6.00 16.27
CA ASN A 393 -29.17 -5.35 15.31
C ASN A 393 -28.56 -4.03 14.84
N CYS A 394 -28.72 -3.72 13.56
CA CYS A 394 -28.25 -2.49 12.93
C CYS A 394 -29.31 -1.95 11.97
N GLU A 395 -29.26 -0.66 11.70
CA GLU A 395 -30.01 0.05 10.67
C GLU A 395 -29.11 0.45 9.50
N GLU A 396 -27.81 0.71 9.75
CA GLU A 396 -26.84 1.13 8.75
C GLU A 396 -25.52 0.34 8.86
N ASP A 397 -24.81 0.25 7.75
CA ASP A 397 -23.53 -0.45 7.62
C ASP A 397 -22.46 0.11 8.58
N LEU A 398 -22.41 1.44 8.70
CA LEU A 398 -21.48 2.14 9.60
C LEU A 398 -21.71 1.79 11.08
N GLU A 399 -22.90 1.32 11.46
CA GLU A 399 -23.19 0.94 12.84
C GLU A 399 -22.46 -0.34 13.24
N CYS A 400 -22.05 -1.17 12.28
CA CYS A 400 -21.43 -2.45 12.53
C CYS A 400 -19.91 -2.35 12.57
N ALA A 401 -19.28 -3.08 13.49
CA ALA A 401 -17.83 -3.21 13.52
C ALA A 401 -17.32 -3.73 12.18
N SER A 402 -18.06 -4.63 11.52
CA SER A 402 -17.72 -5.11 10.18
C SER A 402 -17.92 -4.07 9.08
N GLY A 403 -18.70 -3.02 9.27
CA GLY A 403 -19.20 -2.22 8.15
C GLY A 403 -20.33 -2.89 7.36
N ILE A 404 -20.84 -4.05 7.81
CA ILE A 404 -21.87 -4.80 7.07
C ILE A 404 -23.10 -5.00 7.95
N CYS A 405 -24.18 -4.31 7.61
CA CYS A 405 -25.49 -4.50 8.19
C CYS A 405 -26.37 -5.36 7.29
N ALA A 406 -26.35 -6.68 7.50
CA ALA A 406 -27.09 -7.61 6.65
C ALA A 406 -28.59 -7.54 6.90
N LYS A 407 -29.35 -7.21 5.85
CA LYS A 407 -30.80 -6.96 5.89
C LYS A 407 -31.59 -8.09 5.19
N PRO A 408 -31.79 -9.26 5.83
CA PRO A 408 -32.42 -10.41 5.18
C PRO A 408 -33.90 -10.18 4.79
N ASP A 409 -34.62 -9.27 5.46
CA ASP A 409 -36.08 -9.14 5.32
C ASP A 409 -36.60 -7.69 5.07
N GLY A 410 -35.77 -6.78 4.56
CA GLY A 410 -36.20 -5.44 4.13
C GLY A 410 -35.28 -4.29 4.57
N PRO A 411 -35.60 -3.02 4.21
CA PRO A 411 -34.61 -1.93 4.19
C PRO A 411 -34.21 -1.35 5.56
N SER A 412 -34.92 -1.64 6.65
CA SER A 412 -34.81 -0.86 7.89
C SER A 412 -34.14 -1.55 9.07
N GLN A 413 -34.01 -2.89 9.07
CA GLN A 413 -33.41 -3.61 10.20
C GLN A 413 -32.59 -4.79 9.68
N GLY A 414 -31.31 -4.77 9.99
CA GLY A 414 -30.37 -5.83 9.72
C GLY A 414 -29.71 -6.36 10.98
N VAL A 415 -28.78 -7.27 10.78
CA VAL A 415 -27.90 -7.81 11.80
C VAL A 415 -26.47 -7.60 11.33
N CYS A 416 -25.59 -7.12 12.20
CA CYS A 416 -24.18 -6.98 11.87
C CYS A 416 -23.60 -8.34 11.53
N GLU A 417 -23.07 -8.50 10.33
CA GLU A 417 -22.45 -9.75 9.92
C GLU A 417 -20.98 -9.77 10.32
N ASP A 418 -20.47 -10.98 10.55
CA ASP A 418 -19.02 -11.17 10.62
C ASP A 418 -18.47 -11.15 9.19
N PHE A 419 -17.34 -10.50 8.98
CA PHE A 419 -16.66 -10.47 7.68
C PHE A 419 -16.32 -11.88 7.16
N ALA A 420 -16.26 -12.87 8.06
CA ALA A 420 -16.04 -14.27 7.72
C ALA A 420 -17.24 -14.97 7.06
N THR A 421 -18.47 -14.46 7.19
CA THR A 421 -19.67 -15.15 6.68
C THR A 421 -20.07 -14.81 5.25
N CYS A 422 -19.54 -13.74 4.66
CA CYS A 422 -19.94 -13.29 3.32
C CYS A 422 -19.23 -14.03 2.16
N TYR A 423 -18.15 -14.77 2.42
CA TYR A 423 -17.36 -15.48 1.39
C TYR A 423 -17.17 -16.97 1.77
N PRO A 424 -18.03 -17.88 1.29
CA PRO A 424 -17.91 -19.33 1.52
C PRO A 424 -16.86 -20.03 0.66
#